data_AF-A0A9Y2D4J2-F1
#
_entry.id   AF-A0A9Y2D4J2-F1
#
_cell.length_a   1.000
_cell.length_b   1.000
_cell.length_c   1.000
_cell.angle_alpha   90.00
_cell.angle_beta   90.00
_cell.angle_gamma   90.00
#
_symmetry.space_group_name_H-M   'P 1'
#
loop_
_entity.id
_entity.type
_entity.pdbx_description
1 polymer ?
#
loop_
_entity_poly.entity_id
_entity_poly.type
_entity_poly.pdbx_seq_one_letter_code
_entity_poly.pdbx_strand_id
1 'polypeptide(L)'
;MSDVTSGAMSDVREVNFDGLVGPTHNYAGLAHGNVASMRHGGLASNPREAALQGLAKMKSLMEAGYAQGVLPPQQRPDLGALRALGFTGSNAEVLTRAAREAPQLLRAVCSASSMWTANAATVTPSIDAADGRVHFTPANLQSSFHRYLEPETTARVLAAIFRDPAHFAHHSALPATPAFSDEGAANHTRLCGDHGEPGVHLYVYGRQAFGGERGPQRYPARQTLEASQAVARQHGLAEAQTVFAQQHPEAIDAGVFHNDVIAVGNGPVLLYHEMAFLDEEQTLEALRSRMATPLIPVRVPSEAISLEEAVSTYLFNSQLLTNPGGDMTLVVPGECQENETVWRAIQDLLLAGHNPIGEILVKDVKQSMRNGGGPACLRLRVALSAQERGALGGRVLLDESLHAELVAWVERHYRDRLTPDDLADPQLAEETLAALDELTRLLGIGNVYPFQLG
;
A
#
# COMPACT_ATOMS: atom_id res chain seq x y z
N MET A 1 -27.72 -28.54 -17.29
CA MET A 1 -26.41 -27.89 -17.53
C MET A 1 -26.42 -26.41 -17.13
N SER A 2 -27.18 -26.04 -16.09
CA SER A 2 -27.43 -24.63 -15.73
C SER A 2 -27.21 -24.33 -14.24
N ASP A 3 -26.45 -25.17 -13.52
CA ASP A 3 -26.32 -25.06 -12.05
C ASP A 3 -24.88 -25.19 -11.53
N VAL A 4 -23.89 -25.23 -12.44
CA VAL A 4 -22.46 -25.32 -12.05
C VAL A 4 -21.75 -23.97 -12.19
N THR A 5 -22.34 -23.00 -12.90
CA THR A 5 -21.75 -21.68 -13.13
C THR A 5 -22.20 -20.63 -12.11
N SER A 6 -23.30 -20.84 -11.37
CA SER A 6 -23.78 -19.90 -10.34
C SER A 6 -23.04 -20.06 -9.00
N GLY A 7 -22.60 -21.28 -8.65
CA GLY A 7 -21.87 -21.55 -7.40
C GLY A 7 -20.37 -21.20 -7.43
N ALA A 8 -19.79 -20.96 -8.61
CA ALA A 8 -18.37 -20.63 -8.75
C ALA A 8 -18.06 -19.14 -8.55
N MET A 9 -19.05 -18.25 -8.76
CA MET A 9 -18.90 -16.80 -8.58
C MET A 9 -19.16 -16.34 -7.12
N SER A 10 -19.65 -17.21 -6.23
CA SER A 10 -20.02 -16.84 -4.86
C SER A 10 -18.89 -16.90 -3.82
N ASP A 11 -17.63 -17.14 -4.21
CA ASP A 11 -16.49 -17.23 -3.27
C ASP A 11 -15.32 -16.33 -3.68
N VAL A 12 -15.64 -15.11 -4.15
CA VAL A 12 -14.65 -14.03 -4.28
C VAL A 12 -14.42 -13.41 -2.90
N ARG A 13 -13.16 -13.31 -2.50
CA ARG A 13 -12.74 -12.72 -1.22
C ARG A 13 -11.66 -11.69 -1.48
N GLU A 14 -11.71 -10.57 -0.77
CA GLU A 14 -10.57 -9.68 -0.66
C GLU A 14 -9.48 -10.35 0.18
N VAL A 15 -8.30 -10.51 -0.40
CA VAL A 15 -7.08 -10.95 0.27
C VAL A 15 -6.21 -9.72 0.51
N ASN A 16 -5.81 -9.50 1.76
CA ASN A 16 -4.89 -8.43 2.13
C ASN A 16 -3.45 -8.93 1.96
N PHE A 17 -2.69 -8.38 1.03
CA PHE A 17 -1.28 -8.71 0.82
C PHE A 17 -0.38 -7.66 1.49
N ASP A 18 0.11 -8.00 2.67
CA ASP A 18 0.88 -7.09 3.51
C ASP A 18 2.37 -7.12 3.19
N GLY A 19 3.03 -5.96 3.24
CA GLY A 19 4.47 -5.86 3.09
C GLY A 19 5.20 -6.30 4.35
N LEU A 20 6.03 -7.33 4.25
CA LEU A 20 6.99 -7.66 5.30
C LEU A 20 8.07 -6.58 5.34
N VAL A 21 8.21 -5.92 6.49
CA VAL A 21 9.18 -4.82 6.69
C VAL A 21 10.61 -5.31 6.44
N GLY A 22 11.41 -4.55 5.70
CA GLY A 22 12.78 -4.94 5.32
C GLY A 22 13.81 -4.79 6.46
N PRO A 23 14.93 -5.55 6.43
CA PRO A 23 15.96 -5.51 7.47
C PRO A 23 16.64 -4.14 7.64
N THR A 24 16.60 -3.31 6.60
CA THR A 24 17.18 -1.96 6.59
C THR A 24 16.20 -0.86 7.01
N HIS A 25 15.03 -1.19 7.59
CA HIS A 25 14.06 -0.20 8.06
C HIS A 25 14.73 0.87 8.91
N ASN A 26 14.61 2.13 8.49
CA ASN A 26 15.25 3.28 9.12
C ASN A 26 14.44 4.55 8.91
N TYR A 27 14.70 5.56 9.73
CA TYR A 27 14.06 6.86 9.62
C TYR A 27 14.97 7.83 8.87
N ALA A 28 14.96 7.80 7.54
CA ALA A 28 15.82 8.66 6.73
C ALA A 28 15.24 10.05 6.40
N GLY A 29 13.94 10.27 6.62
CA GLY A 29 13.28 11.55 6.35
C GLY A 29 13.23 11.96 4.87
N LEU A 30 13.05 10.98 3.98
CA LEU A 30 13.24 11.16 2.53
C LEU A 30 12.01 11.68 1.77
N ALA A 31 10.81 11.59 2.37
CA ALA A 31 9.55 11.84 1.67
C ALA A 31 9.02 13.25 1.96
N HIS A 32 9.29 14.20 1.07
CA HIS A 32 8.73 15.55 1.18
C HIS A 32 7.20 15.53 1.09
N GLY A 33 6.53 16.26 2.00
CA GLY A 33 5.07 16.23 2.18
C GLY A 33 4.54 15.11 3.07
N ASN A 34 5.35 14.11 3.42
CA ASN A 34 5.02 13.18 4.49
C ASN A 34 5.57 13.73 5.82
N VAL A 35 4.69 14.32 6.62
CA VAL A 35 5.03 14.99 7.87
C VAL A 35 5.70 14.05 8.88
N ALA A 36 5.23 12.80 8.98
CA ALA A 36 5.80 11.81 9.87
C ALA A 36 7.25 11.46 9.49
N SER A 37 7.51 11.18 8.21
CA SER A 37 8.86 10.90 7.71
C SER A 37 9.82 12.07 8.00
N MET A 38 9.40 13.31 7.71
CA MET A 38 10.23 14.49 7.96
C MET A 38 10.52 14.70 9.46
N ARG A 39 9.54 14.47 10.34
CA ARG A 39 9.67 14.67 11.79
C ARG A 39 10.61 13.66 12.46
N HIS A 40 10.60 12.41 12.01
CA HIS A 40 11.38 11.33 12.65
C HIS A 40 12.73 11.07 11.95
N GLY A 41 13.05 11.80 10.88
CA GLY A 41 14.30 11.67 10.14
C GLY A 41 15.55 11.79 11.04
N GLY A 42 16.47 10.83 10.91
CA GLY A 42 17.72 10.75 11.67
C GLY A 42 17.63 9.96 12.98
N LEU A 43 16.44 9.57 13.43
CA LEU A 43 16.27 8.75 14.64
C LEU A 43 16.73 7.30 14.41
N ALA A 44 17.09 6.63 15.52
CA ALA A 44 17.31 5.19 15.50
C ALA A 44 15.99 4.44 15.31
N SER A 45 15.97 3.44 14.43
CA SER A 45 14.85 2.52 14.22
C SER A 45 15.11 1.18 14.91
N ASN A 46 14.05 0.36 14.97
CA ASN A 46 14.14 -1.05 15.35
C ASN A 46 13.54 -1.89 14.21
N PRO A 47 14.37 -2.37 13.25
CA PRO A 47 13.89 -3.18 12.14
C PRO A 47 13.15 -4.44 12.59
N ARG A 48 13.67 -5.15 13.61
CA ARG A 48 13.05 -6.37 14.14
C ARG A 48 11.64 -6.10 14.66
N GLU A 49 11.49 -5.11 15.52
CA GLU A 49 10.18 -4.70 16.07
C GLU A 49 9.22 -4.28 14.94
N ALA A 50 9.70 -3.55 13.94
CA ALA A 50 8.87 -3.12 12.82
C ALA A 50 8.28 -4.31 12.04
N ALA A 51 9.10 -5.31 11.74
CA ALA A 51 8.64 -6.53 11.07
C ALA A 51 7.70 -7.36 11.96
N LEU A 52 7.99 -7.48 13.25
CA LEU A 52 7.14 -8.21 14.20
C LEU A 52 5.78 -7.52 14.43
N GLN A 53 5.72 -6.18 14.46
CA GLN A 53 4.46 -5.42 14.51
C GLN A 53 3.59 -5.71 13.28
N GLY A 54 4.19 -5.70 12.08
CA GLY A 54 3.51 -6.07 10.84
C GLY A 54 2.96 -7.50 10.88
N LEU A 55 3.79 -8.48 11.28
CA LEU A 55 3.40 -9.89 11.40
C LEU A 55 2.29 -10.11 12.44
N ALA A 56 2.36 -9.43 13.59
CA ALA A 56 1.31 -9.48 14.60
C ALA A 56 -0.03 -8.92 14.09
N LYS A 57 -0.01 -7.85 13.29
CA LYS A 57 -1.20 -7.33 12.62
C LYS A 57 -1.78 -8.39 11.68
N MET A 58 -0.95 -8.91 10.76
CA MET A 58 -1.35 -9.92 9.79
C MET A 58 -1.96 -11.15 10.48
N LYS A 59 -1.32 -11.67 11.53
CA LYS A 59 -1.82 -12.80 12.32
C LYS A 59 -3.18 -12.51 12.95
N SER A 60 -3.32 -11.36 13.60
CA SER A 60 -4.60 -11.04 14.24
C SER A 60 -5.75 -10.91 13.25
N LEU A 61 -5.51 -10.42 12.03
CA LEU A 61 -6.54 -10.37 10.98
C LEU A 61 -6.86 -11.76 10.44
N MET A 62 -5.84 -12.60 10.25
CA MET A 62 -6.01 -14.01 9.87
C MET A 62 -6.83 -14.78 10.92
N GLU A 63 -6.53 -14.63 12.21
CA GLU A 63 -7.28 -15.24 13.31
C GLU A 63 -8.73 -14.74 13.39
N ALA A 64 -8.98 -13.49 13.00
CA ALA A 64 -10.32 -12.92 12.88
C ALA A 64 -11.08 -13.39 11.61
N GLY A 65 -10.45 -14.22 10.76
CA GLY A 65 -11.06 -14.83 9.58
C GLY A 65 -10.86 -14.06 8.27
N TYR A 66 -10.08 -12.98 8.27
CA TYR A 66 -9.74 -12.23 7.06
C TYR A 66 -8.62 -12.94 6.29
N ALA A 67 -8.78 -13.03 4.97
CA ALA A 67 -7.73 -13.61 4.13
C ALA A 67 -6.50 -12.71 4.09
N GLN A 68 -5.35 -13.28 4.42
CA GLN A 68 -4.09 -12.57 4.58
C GLN A 68 -3.01 -13.23 3.73
N GLY A 69 -2.21 -12.42 3.05
CA GLY A 69 -1.01 -12.81 2.33
C GLY A 69 0.15 -11.87 2.67
N VAL A 70 1.35 -12.26 2.24
CA VAL A 70 2.59 -11.50 2.47
C VAL A 70 3.31 -11.21 1.15
N LEU A 71 3.81 -9.98 1.02
CA LEU A 71 4.80 -9.59 0.00
C LEU A 71 6.15 -9.38 0.70
N PRO A 72 7.24 -9.97 0.16
CA PRO A 72 8.55 -9.86 0.78
C PRO A 72 9.13 -8.43 0.63
N PRO A 73 10.09 -8.03 1.50
CA PRO A 73 10.86 -6.80 1.30
C PRO A 73 11.73 -6.87 0.04
N GLN A 74 12.30 -5.74 -0.35
CA GLN A 74 13.22 -5.67 -1.48
C GLN A 74 14.70 -5.68 -1.07
N GLN A 75 15.58 -5.96 -2.04
CA GLN A 75 17.03 -5.84 -1.89
C GLN A 75 17.42 -4.42 -1.48
N ARG A 76 17.95 -4.29 -0.27
CA ARG A 76 18.52 -3.05 0.29
C ARG A 76 19.80 -3.41 1.06
N PRO A 77 20.89 -2.63 0.97
CA PRO A 77 21.11 -1.49 0.08
C PRO A 77 21.02 -1.87 -1.41
N ASP A 78 20.46 -0.97 -2.23
CA ASP A 78 20.48 -1.12 -3.69
C ASP A 78 21.85 -0.65 -4.25
N LEU A 79 22.79 -1.59 -4.29
CA LEU A 79 24.13 -1.37 -4.84
C LEU A 79 24.10 -1.12 -6.35
N GLY A 80 23.10 -1.66 -7.07
CA GLY A 80 22.93 -1.44 -8.50
C GLY A 80 22.62 0.03 -8.79
N ALA A 81 21.72 0.62 -8.01
CA ALA A 81 21.39 2.04 -8.08
C ALA A 81 22.61 2.94 -7.81
N LEU A 82 23.43 2.63 -6.79
CA LEU A 82 24.67 3.37 -6.55
C LEU A 82 25.64 3.25 -7.73
N ARG A 83 25.79 2.06 -8.32
CA ARG A 83 26.66 1.86 -9.49
C ARG A 83 26.17 2.63 -10.72
N ALA A 84 24.86 2.66 -10.94
CA ALA A 84 24.24 3.47 -12.01
C ALA A 84 24.49 4.97 -11.84
N LEU A 85 24.64 5.43 -10.59
CA LEU A 85 24.99 6.81 -10.25
C LEU A 85 26.51 7.08 -10.24
N GLY A 86 27.34 6.12 -10.69
CA GLY A 86 28.77 6.31 -10.91
C GLY A 86 29.67 5.89 -9.75
N PHE A 87 29.14 5.25 -8.71
CA PHE A 87 29.97 4.65 -7.66
C PHE A 87 30.60 3.33 -8.17
N THR A 88 31.94 3.27 -8.18
CA THR A 88 32.71 2.12 -8.68
C THR A 88 33.55 1.48 -7.57
N GLY A 89 33.93 0.21 -7.77
CA GLY A 89 34.69 -0.60 -6.82
C GLY A 89 33.92 -1.82 -6.29
N SER A 90 34.48 -2.48 -5.29
CA SER A 90 33.81 -3.52 -4.49
C SER A 90 32.57 -2.97 -3.77
N ASN A 91 31.72 -3.86 -3.26
CA ASN A 91 30.50 -3.46 -2.53
C ASN A 91 30.83 -2.57 -1.32
N ALA A 92 31.87 -2.93 -0.55
CA ALA A 92 32.32 -2.15 0.59
C ALA A 92 32.83 -0.76 0.18
N GLU A 93 33.58 -0.65 -0.93
CA GLU A 93 34.05 0.64 -1.45
C GLU A 93 32.90 1.51 -1.93
N VAL A 94 31.92 0.92 -2.63
CA VAL A 94 30.72 1.64 -3.09
C VAL A 94 29.93 2.22 -1.91
N LEU A 95 29.67 1.42 -0.87
CA LEU A 95 28.97 1.87 0.34
C LEU A 95 29.75 2.96 1.08
N THR A 96 31.05 2.75 1.30
CA THR A 96 31.94 3.72 1.97
C THR A 96 31.97 5.05 1.23
N ARG A 97 32.08 5.00 -0.10
CA ARG A 97 32.08 6.21 -0.93
C ARG A 97 30.72 6.89 -0.92
N ALA A 98 29.62 6.16 -1.05
CA ALA A 98 28.28 6.74 -0.97
C ALA A 98 28.05 7.42 0.39
N ALA A 99 28.47 6.79 1.50
CA ALA A 99 28.37 7.37 2.84
C ALA A 99 29.13 8.71 2.97
N ARG A 100 30.32 8.79 2.37
CA ARG A 100 31.19 9.98 2.44
C ARG A 100 30.80 11.08 1.45
N GLU A 101 30.53 10.70 0.20
CA GLU A 101 30.37 11.62 -0.93
C GLU A 101 28.91 12.05 -1.14
N ALA A 102 27.94 11.18 -0.81
CA ALA A 102 26.52 11.44 -1.01
C ALA A 102 25.62 10.67 -0.01
N PRO A 103 25.69 10.97 1.30
CA PRO A 103 24.97 10.23 2.35
C PRO A 103 23.46 10.17 2.14
N GLN A 104 22.87 11.17 1.46
CA GLN A 104 21.46 11.18 1.08
C GLN A 104 21.10 10.07 0.07
N LEU A 105 22.02 9.72 -0.85
CA LEU A 105 21.82 8.62 -1.79
C LEU A 105 21.93 7.28 -1.06
N LEU A 106 22.88 7.14 -0.14
CA LEU A 106 22.98 5.94 0.71
C LEU A 106 21.68 5.69 1.47
N ARG A 107 21.15 6.73 2.13
CA ARG A 107 19.86 6.64 2.82
C ARG A 107 18.72 6.21 1.89
N ALA A 108 18.68 6.75 0.67
CA ALA A 108 17.66 6.42 -0.31
C ALA A 108 17.71 4.94 -0.76
N VAL A 109 18.90 4.44 -1.09
CA VAL A 109 19.07 3.04 -1.53
C VAL A 109 18.94 2.03 -0.39
N CYS A 110 18.89 2.47 0.87
CA CYS A 110 18.67 1.64 2.05
C CYS A 110 17.22 1.70 2.59
N SER A 111 16.32 2.46 1.96
CA SER A 111 14.95 2.61 2.47
C SER A 111 14.14 1.31 2.37
N ALA A 112 13.46 0.93 3.44
CA ALA A 112 12.53 -0.21 3.49
C ALA A 112 11.11 0.16 3.01
N SER A 113 10.97 1.20 2.17
CA SER A 113 9.68 1.76 1.74
C SER A 113 8.78 0.79 0.97
N SER A 114 9.34 -0.30 0.41
CA SER A 114 8.55 -1.34 -0.25
C SER A 114 7.61 -2.08 0.69
N MET A 115 7.72 -1.90 2.02
CA MET A 115 6.76 -2.41 2.99
C MET A 115 5.36 -1.79 2.82
N TRP A 116 5.26 -0.60 2.22
CA TRP A 116 3.97 0.03 1.94
C TRP A 116 3.40 -0.47 0.61
N THR A 117 2.82 -1.66 0.67
CA THR A 117 2.31 -2.38 -0.51
C THR A 117 1.04 -1.79 -1.08
N ALA A 118 0.36 -0.87 -0.38
CA ALA A 118 -0.68 -0.04 -0.97
C ALA A 118 -0.17 0.74 -2.21
N ASN A 119 1.12 1.03 -2.28
CA ASN A 119 1.72 1.68 -3.44
C ASN A 119 2.42 0.71 -4.40
N ALA A 120 2.40 -0.60 -4.15
CA ALA A 120 3.12 -1.56 -4.99
C ALA A 120 2.56 -1.59 -6.42
N ALA A 121 1.23 -1.61 -6.54
CA ALA A 121 0.54 -1.69 -7.81
C ALA A 121 -0.89 -1.15 -7.69
N THR A 122 -1.53 -0.90 -8.82
CA THR A 122 -2.99 -0.87 -8.92
C THR A 122 -3.47 -2.25 -9.35
N VAL A 123 -4.62 -2.69 -8.81
CA VAL A 123 -5.19 -4.02 -9.06
C VAL A 123 -6.64 -3.91 -9.55
N THR A 124 -6.98 -4.65 -10.59
CA THR A 124 -8.37 -4.83 -11.05
C THR A 124 -8.75 -6.31 -10.93
N PRO A 125 -9.78 -6.67 -10.13
CA PRO A 125 -10.29 -8.03 -10.05
C PRO A 125 -10.79 -8.57 -11.40
N SER A 126 -10.74 -9.88 -11.56
CA SER A 126 -11.16 -10.58 -12.79
C SER A 126 -12.60 -10.27 -13.20
N ILE A 127 -13.51 -10.10 -12.24
CA ILE A 127 -14.90 -9.79 -12.50
C ILE A 127 -15.12 -8.41 -13.16
N ASP A 128 -14.19 -7.49 -12.98
CA ASP A 128 -14.29 -6.14 -13.55
C ASP A 128 -13.56 -6.01 -14.90
N ALA A 129 -12.67 -6.97 -15.20
CA ALA A 129 -11.84 -6.98 -16.39
C ALA A 129 -12.51 -7.76 -17.53
N ALA A 130 -12.45 -7.20 -18.75
CA ALA A 130 -13.13 -7.77 -19.92
C ALA A 130 -12.61 -9.16 -20.32
N ASP A 131 -11.36 -9.50 -19.98
CA ASP A 131 -10.75 -10.80 -20.30
C ASP A 131 -10.87 -11.82 -19.15
N GLY A 132 -11.52 -11.46 -18.04
CA GLY A 132 -11.74 -12.34 -16.89
C GLY A 132 -10.48 -12.65 -16.07
N ARG A 133 -9.42 -11.84 -16.16
CA ARG A 133 -8.19 -12.00 -15.38
C ARG A 133 -7.98 -10.88 -14.39
N VAL A 134 -7.26 -11.16 -13.32
CA VAL A 134 -6.85 -10.12 -12.35
C VAL A 134 -5.65 -9.37 -12.93
N HIS A 135 -5.79 -8.05 -13.10
CA HIS A 135 -4.75 -7.21 -13.69
C HIS A 135 -3.92 -6.48 -12.62
N PHE A 136 -2.62 -6.39 -12.87
CA PHE A 136 -1.65 -5.68 -12.05
C PHE A 136 -0.83 -4.72 -12.91
N THR A 137 -0.79 -3.44 -12.52
CA THR A 137 0.21 -2.48 -12.99
C THR A 137 1.03 -2.00 -11.80
N PRO A 138 2.34 -2.32 -11.71
CA PRO A 138 3.23 -1.76 -10.72
C PRO A 138 3.26 -0.24 -10.82
N ALA A 139 3.14 0.47 -9.71
CA ALA A 139 3.21 1.92 -9.69
C ALA A 139 4.66 2.37 -9.90
N ASN A 140 4.90 3.46 -10.62
CA ASN A 140 6.27 3.90 -10.91
C ASN A 140 6.94 4.69 -9.79
N LEU A 141 6.16 5.26 -8.87
CA LEU A 141 6.63 5.93 -7.65
C LEU A 141 7.68 7.01 -7.90
N GLN A 142 7.62 7.64 -9.07
CA GLN A 142 8.69 8.52 -9.56
C GLN A 142 8.85 9.79 -8.72
N SER A 143 7.83 10.14 -7.92
CA SER A 143 7.81 11.34 -7.09
C SER A 143 8.84 11.32 -5.94
N SER A 144 9.44 10.16 -5.62
CA SER A 144 10.49 10.04 -4.61
C SER A 144 11.55 9.03 -5.04
N PHE A 145 12.82 9.46 -5.12
CA PHE A 145 13.90 8.63 -5.67
C PHE A 145 14.03 7.26 -4.98
N HIS A 146 13.95 7.19 -3.65
CA HIS A 146 14.03 5.92 -2.92
C HIS A 146 12.90 4.94 -3.26
N ARG A 147 11.72 5.45 -3.67
CA ARG A 147 10.58 4.65 -4.08
C ARG A 147 10.58 4.31 -5.55
N TYR A 148 11.12 5.19 -6.39
CA TYR A 148 11.37 4.92 -7.81
C TYR A 148 12.22 3.66 -8.06
N LEU A 149 13.02 3.23 -7.08
CA LEU A 149 13.81 1.99 -7.15
C LEU A 149 12.97 0.70 -6.98
N GLU A 150 11.73 0.81 -6.53
CA GLU A 150 10.86 -0.32 -6.20
C GLU A 150 10.26 -1.08 -7.41
N PRO A 151 9.77 -0.44 -8.48
CA PRO A 151 8.79 -1.05 -9.40
C PRO A 151 9.29 -2.30 -10.12
N GLU A 152 10.56 -2.36 -10.52
CA GLU A 152 11.10 -3.53 -11.23
C GLU A 152 11.10 -4.80 -10.37
N THR A 153 11.52 -4.68 -9.11
CA THR A 153 11.48 -5.82 -8.18
C THR A 153 10.05 -6.14 -7.80
N THR A 154 9.20 -5.13 -7.59
CA THR A 154 7.77 -5.32 -7.35
C THR A 154 7.11 -6.11 -8.47
N ALA A 155 7.39 -5.76 -9.74
CA ALA A 155 6.87 -6.48 -10.89
C ALA A 155 7.27 -7.97 -10.89
N ARG A 156 8.54 -8.28 -10.60
CA ARG A 156 9.03 -9.66 -10.51
C ARG A 156 8.37 -10.44 -9.37
N VAL A 157 8.23 -9.82 -8.20
CA VAL A 157 7.57 -10.43 -7.03
C VAL A 157 6.10 -10.71 -7.33
N LEU A 158 5.37 -9.73 -7.89
CA LEU A 158 3.97 -9.91 -8.27
C LEU A 158 3.83 -11.01 -9.33
N ALA A 159 4.69 -11.04 -10.35
CA ALA A 159 4.65 -12.08 -11.38
C ALA A 159 5.01 -13.48 -10.84
N ALA A 160 5.86 -13.58 -9.82
CA ALA A 160 6.18 -14.85 -9.17
C ALA A 160 5.01 -15.39 -8.32
N ILE A 161 4.27 -14.51 -7.66
CA ILE A 161 3.13 -14.85 -6.82
C ILE A 161 1.86 -15.08 -7.66
N PHE A 162 1.54 -14.17 -8.58
CA PHE A 162 0.36 -14.21 -9.43
C PHE A 162 0.75 -14.76 -10.81
N ARG A 163 1.28 -15.99 -10.84
CA ARG A 163 2.05 -16.48 -12.00
C ARG A 163 1.22 -17.10 -13.13
N ASP A 164 0.03 -17.62 -12.84
CA ASP A 164 -0.78 -18.34 -13.81
C ASP A 164 -1.39 -17.38 -14.85
N PRO A 165 -0.96 -17.42 -16.13
CA PRO A 165 -1.43 -16.48 -17.15
C PRO A 165 -2.90 -16.67 -17.53
N ALA A 166 -3.53 -17.79 -17.12
CA ALA A 166 -4.96 -18.01 -17.28
C ALA A 166 -5.79 -17.16 -16.31
N HIS A 167 -5.21 -16.75 -15.19
CA HIS A 167 -5.89 -16.02 -14.11
C HIS A 167 -5.36 -14.60 -13.91
N PHE A 168 -4.09 -14.35 -14.26
CA PHE A 168 -3.39 -13.12 -13.91
C PHE A 168 -2.77 -12.45 -15.14
N ALA A 169 -2.89 -11.13 -15.21
CA ALA A 169 -2.31 -10.30 -16.26
C ALA A 169 -1.41 -9.23 -15.64
N HIS A 170 -0.14 -9.20 -16.06
CA HIS A 170 0.85 -8.24 -15.57
C HIS A 170 1.19 -7.22 -16.64
N HIS A 171 1.18 -5.95 -16.27
CA HIS A 171 1.56 -4.83 -17.11
C HIS A 171 2.88 -4.22 -16.65
N SER A 172 3.58 -3.58 -17.57
CA SER A 172 4.72 -2.72 -17.19
C SER A 172 4.22 -1.48 -16.46
N ALA A 173 5.01 -1.02 -15.48
CA ALA A 173 4.82 0.29 -14.87
C ALA A 173 4.77 1.39 -15.95
N LEU A 174 3.99 2.45 -15.69
CA LEU A 174 3.93 3.60 -16.57
C LEU A 174 5.30 4.29 -16.68
N PRO A 175 5.60 5.00 -17.79
CA PRO A 175 6.83 5.76 -17.93
C PRO A 175 7.07 6.67 -16.71
N ALA A 176 8.21 6.50 -16.04
CA ALA A 176 8.57 7.24 -14.83
C ALA A 176 8.92 8.70 -15.15
N THR A 177 7.88 9.49 -15.42
CA THR A 177 7.97 10.92 -15.73
C THR A 177 6.97 11.69 -14.86
N PRO A 178 7.19 13.00 -14.64
CA PRO A 178 6.20 13.81 -13.93
C PRO A 178 4.81 13.83 -14.58
N ALA A 179 4.68 13.52 -15.87
CA ALA A 179 3.38 13.48 -16.54
C ALA A 179 2.56 12.23 -16.20
N PHE A 180 3.23 11.11 -15.96
CA PHE A 180 2.62 9.82 -15.64
C PHE A 180 3.01 9.37 -14.24
N SER A 181 2.99 10.28 -13.27
CA SER A 181 3.36 9.96 -11.88
C SER A 181 2.27 9.13 -11.22
N ASP A 182 2.62 7.93 -10.78
CA ASP A 182 1.70 6.93 -10.25
C ASP A 182 2.16 6.37 -8.91
N GLU A 183 1.25 6.35 -7.94
CA GLU A 183 1.44 5.87 -6.58
C GLU A 183 0.53 4.68 -6.25
N GLY A 184 -0.14 4.09 -7.24
CA GLY A 184 -0.81 2.79 -7.12
C GLY A 184 -2.09 2.80 -6.28
N ALA A 185 -2.36 1.69 -5.60
CA ALA A 185 -3.61 1.46 -4.89
C ALA A 185 -3.88 2.40 -3.70
N ALA A 186 -2.88 3.13 -3.20
CA ALA A 186 -3.08 4.19 -2.20
C ALA A 186 -3.96 5.35 -2.72
N ASN A 187 -4.10 5.48 -4.04
CA ASN A 187 -4.98 6.43 -4.71
C ASN A 187 -6.13 5.76 -5.47
N HIS A 188 -6.42 4.50 -5.15
CA HIS A 188 -7.47 3.71 -5.79
C HIS A 188 -8.42 3.12 -4.74
N THR A 189 -9.71 3.15 -5.03
CA THR A 189 -10.72 2.45 -4.25
C THR A 189 -11.67 1.76 -5.20
N ARG A 190 -11.96 0.48 -4.93
CA ARG A 190 -13.02 -0.27 -5.60
C ARG A 190 -14.24 -0.28 -4.68
N LEU A 191 -15.37 0.20 -5.18
CA LEU A 191 -16.68 0.17 -4.51
C LEU A 191 -17.61 -0.78 -5.25
N CYS A 192 -18.34 -1.61 -4.53
CA CYS A 192 -19.22 -2.65 -5.08
C CYS A 192 -20.36 -2.96 -4.10
N GLY A 193 -21.29 -3.84 -4.43
CA GLY A 193 -22.13 -4.47 -3.40
C GLY A 193 -21.29 -5.44 -2.60
N ASP A 194 -21.07 -6.62 -3.17
CA ASP A 194 -20.14 -7.63 -2.64
C ASP A 194 -18.86 -7.72 -3.48
N HIS A 195 -17.78 -8.28 -2.90
CA HIS A 195 -16.51 -8.46 -3.64
C HIS A 195 -16.66 -9.34 -4.88
N GLY A 196 -17.67 -10.23 -4.90
CA GLY A 196 -18.03 -11.08 -6.04
C GLY A 196 -18.97 -10.45 -7.06
N GLU A 197 -19.23 -9.14 -6.95
CA GLU A 197 -20.05 -8.38 -7.90
C GLU A 197 -19.21 -7.34 -8.66
N PRO A 198 -19.62 -6.91 -9.86
CA PRO A 198 -18.94 -5.83 -10.58
C PRO A 198 -18.82 -4.56 -9.74
N GLY A 199 -17.64 -3.95 -9.78
CA GLY A 199 -17.30 -2.75 -9.01
C GLY A 199 -17.15 -1.50 -9.86
N VAL A 200 -17.19 -0.36 -9.17
CA VAL A 200 -16.80 0.96 -9.68
C VAL A 200 -15.45 1.32 -9.06
N HIS A 201 -14.51 1.72 -9.91
CA HIS A 201 -13.16 2.09 -9.55
C HIS A 201 -13.04 3.61 -9.44
N LEU A 202 -12.87 4.10 -8.21
CA LEU A 202 -12.52 5.47 -7.89
C LEU A 202 -11.00 5.63 -7.95
N TYR A 203 -10.53 6.44 -8.89
CA TYR A 203 -9.15 6.87 -9.02
C TYR A 203 -9.04 8.32 -8.54
N VAL A 204 -8.17 8.58 -7.57
CA VAL A 204 -8.00 9.90 -6.98
C VAL A 204 -6.67 10.49 -7.40
N TYR A 205 -6.66 11.71 -7.94
CA TYR A 205 -5.44 12.36 -8.42
C TYR A 205 -5.23 13.72 -7.76
N GLY A 206 -3.98 14.18 -7.63
CA GLY A 206 -3.69 15.48 -7.03
C GLY A 206 -3.52 16.61 -8.05
N ARG A 207 -3.17 16.27 -9.29
CA ARG A 207 -2.98 17.23 -10.38
C ARG A 207 -3.19 16.61 -11.77
N GLN A 208 -3.41 17.46 -12.76
CA GLN A 208 -3.29 17.10 -14.17
C GLN A 208 -1.90 17.51 -14.68
N ALA A 209 -1.28 16.68 -15.51
CA ALA A 209 -0.04 17.00 -16.19
C ALA A 209 -0.26 17.90 -17.40
N PHE A 210 -1.39 17.73 -18.09
CA PHE A 210 -1.78 18.51 -19.25
C PHE A 210 -3.02 19.35 -18.91
N GLY A 211 -3.11 20.58 -19.44
CA GLY A 211 -4.34 21.38 -19.33
C GLY A 211 -4.45 22.32 -18.12
N GLY A 212 -3.61 22.14 -17.08
CA GLY A 212 -3.40 23.14 -16.02
C GLY A 212 -4.60 23.36 -15.10
N GLU A 213 -4.80 22.47 -14.13
CA GLU A 213 -5.76 22.63 -13.03
C GLU A 213 -5.12 23.16 -11.73
N ARG A 214 -5.99 23.55 -10.78
CA ARG A 214 -5.60 23.99 -9.44
C ARG A 214 -4.97 22.82 -8.68
N GLY A 215 -3.65 22.85 -8.50
CA GLY A 215 -2.91 21.88 -7.69
C GLY A 215 -2.55 22.42 -6.30
N PRO A 216 -1.95 21.57 -5.44
CA PRO A 216 -1.40 21.98 -4.15
C PRO A 216 -0.25 22.98 -4.32
N GLN A 217 -0.04 23.84 -3.33
CA GLN A 217 0.95 24.93 -3.37
C GLN A 217 2.20 24.66 -2.52
N ARG A 218 2.09 23.82 -1.48
CA ARG A 218 3.13 23.54 -0.50
C ARG A 218 3.75 22.16 -0.70
N TYR A 219 2.92 21.12 -0.86
CA TYR A 219 3.40 19.74 -1.00
C TYR A 219 3.06 19.17 -2.38
N PRO A 220 3.92 18.28 -2.93
CA PRO A 220 3.74 17.81 -4.30
C PRO A 220 2.54 16.86 -4.42
N ALA A 221 1.71 17.07 -5.45
CA ALA A 221 0.75 16.07 -5.90
C ALA A 221 1.49 14.93 -6.64
N ARG A 222 1.51 13.76 -6.00
CA ARG A 222 2.26 12.58 -6.48
C ARG A 222 1.52 11.74 -7.51
N GLN A 223 0.20 11.83 -7.56
CA GLN A 223 -0.64 11.13 -8.56
C GLN A 223 -1.10 12.11 -9.63
N THR A 224 -0.96 11.73 -10.90
CA THR A 224 -1.58 12.46 -12.02
C THR A 224 -2.87 11.81 -12.51
N LEU A 225 -3.78 12.62 -13.07
CA LEU A 225 -4.96 12.11 -13.76
C LEU A 225 -4.54 11.20 -14.93
N GLU A 226 -3.51 11.60 -15.67
CA GLU A 226 -3.02 10.89 -16.85
C GLU A 226 -2.49 9.50 -16.50
N ALA A 227 -1.80 9.36 -15.37
CA ALA A 227 -1.39 8.07 -14.85
C ALA A 227 -2.60 7.19 -14.53
N SER A 228 -3.55 7.75 -13.78
CA SER A 228 -4.77 7.05 -13.36
C SER A 228 -5.58 6.54 -14.56
N GLN A 229 -5.78 7.39 -15.57
CA GLN A 229 -6.47 7.00 -16.80
C GLN A 229 -5.67 5.99 -17.63
N ALA A 230 -4.33 6.08 -17.63
CA ALA A 230 -3.49 5.11 -18.33
C ALA A 230 -3.56 3.72 -17.70
N VAL A 231 -3.55 3.62 -16.37
CA VAL A 231 -3.76 2.36 -15.65
C VAL A 231 -5.15 1.78 -15.95
N ALA A 232 -6.21 2.61 -15.86
CA ALA A 232 -7.57 2.16 -16.20
C ALA A 232 -7.66 1.58 -17.62
N ARG A 233 -6.97 2.21 -18.59
CA ARG A 233 -6.86 1.68 -19.97
C ARG A 233 -6.06 0.38 -20.06
N GLN A 234 -4.91 0.27 -19.37
CA GLN A 234 -4.13 -0.99 -19.33
C GLN A 234 -4.99 -2.15 -18.80
N HIS A 235 -5.87 -1.87 -17.85
CA HIS A 235 -6.75 -2.85 -17.20
C HIS A 235 -8.06 -3.10 -17.98
N GLY A 236 -8.29 -2.40 -19.09
CA GLY A 236 -9.49 -2.57 -19.92
C GLY A 236 -10.79 -2.12 -19.27
N LEU A 237 -10.73 -1.24 -18.26
CA LEU A 237 -11.91 -0.73 -17.57
C LEU A 237 -12.72 0.22 -18.47
N ALA A 238 -14.04 0.06 -18.48
CA ALA A 238 -14.94 0.94 -19.21
C ALA A 238 -15.22 2.25 -18.43
N GLU A 239 -15.62 3.30 -19.15
CA GLU A 239 -15.98 4.60 -18.56
C GLU A 239 -17.11 4.48 -17.51
N ALA A 240 -18.06 3.57 -17.73
CA ALA A 240 -19.14 3.27 -16.79
C ALA A 240 -18.66 2.65 -15.47
N GLN A 241 -17.44 2.12 -15.43
CA GLN A 241 -16.83 1.50 -14.24
C GLN A 241 -15.79 2.41 -13.57
N THR A 242 -15.51 3.60 -14.11
CA THR A 242 -14.43 4.47 -13.60
C THR A 242 -14.96 5.83 -13.17
N VAL A 243 -14.50 6.30 -12.01
CA VAL A 243 -14.65 7.67 -11.54
C VAL A 243 -13.25 8.22 -11.30
N PHE A 244 -12.95 9.40 -11.86
CA PHE A 244 -11.71 10.12 -11.60
C PHE A 244 -12.04 11.36 -10.79
N ALA A 245 -11.51 11.46 -9.58
CA ALA A 245 -11.77 12.58 -8.67
C ALA A 245 -10.47 13.28 -8.30
N GLN A 246 -10.49 14.61 -8.29
CA GLN A 246 -9.34 15.36 -7.79
C GLN A 246 -9.37 15.41 -6.26
N GLN A 247 -8.27 15.03 -5.62
CA GLN A 247 -8.03 15.25 -4.19
C GLN A 247 -8.05 16.75 -3.89
N HIS A 248 -8.62 17.14 -2.75
CA HIS A 248 -8.62 18.55 -2.35
C HIS A 248 -7.17 19.08 -2.17
N PRO A 249 -6.73 20.13 -2.88
CA PRO A 249 -5.35 20.63 -2.82
C PRO A 249 -4.89 21.03 -1.41
N GLU A 250 -5.80 21.62 -0.61
CA GLU A 250 -5.48 22.01 0.77
C GLU A 250 -5.24 20.81 1.69
N ALA A 251 -5.89 19.67 1.43
CA ALA A 251 -5.62 18.43 2.18
C ALA A 251 -4.21 17.92 1.86
N ILE A 252 -3.80 17.95 0.58
CA ILE A 252 -2.43 17.60 0.18
C ILE A 252 -1.43 18.53 0.87
N ASP A 253 -1.70 19.84 0.89
CA ASP A 253 -0.85 20.83 1.56
C ASP A 253 -0.82 20.70 3.09
N ALA A 254 -1.81 20.01 3.68
CA ALA A 254 -1.85 19.62 5.08
C ALA A 254 -1.09 18.31 5.38
N GLY A 255 -0.65 17.57 4.36
CA GLY A 255 0.12 16.33 4.50
C GLY A 255 -0.58 15.06 4.00
N VAL A 256 -1.73 15.18 3.33
CA VAL A 256 -2.43 14.06 2.68
C VAL A 256 -1.76 13.78 1.33
N PHE A 257 -0.61 13.11 1.34
CA PHE A 257 0.17 12.84 0.13
C PHE A 257 -0.42 11.71 -0.75
N HIS A 258 -1.33 10.89 -0.19
CA HIS A 258 -2.12 9.84 -0.86
C HIS A 258 -3.57 9.87 -0.33
N ASN A 259 -4.52 9.43 -1.15
CA ASN A 259 -5.94 9.42 -0.79
C ASN A 259 -6.24 8.50 0.41
N ASP A 260 -5.51 7.40 0.56
CA ASP A 260 -5.63 6.51 1.72
C ASP A 260 -5.21 7.16 3.06
N VAL A 261 -4.78 8.42 3.09
CA VAL A 261 -4.59 9.20 4.32
C VAL A 261 -5.85 9.98 4.72
N ILE A 262 -6.86 10.07 3.84
CA ILE A 262 -8.06 10.90 4.03
C ILE A 262 -9.39 10.22 3.67
N ALA A 263 -9.34 9.07 3.00
CA ALA A 263 -10.50 8.29 2.62
C ALA A 263 -10.15 6.80 2.45
N VAL A 264 -11.09 5.92 2.79
CA VAL A 264 -11.02 4.47 2.56
C VAL A 264 -12.40 3.95 2.20
N GLY A 265 -12.48 3.05 1.22
CA GLY A 265 -13.73 2.38 0.87
C GLY A 265 -13.61 0.86 0.88
N ASN A 266 -14.72 0.19 1.14
CA ASN A 266 -14.89 -1.26 1.15
C ASN A 266 -16.36 -1.59 0.90
N GLY A 267 -16.63 -2.55 0.01
CA GLY A 267 -18.00 -2.84 -0.42
C GLY A 267 -18.71 -1.55 -0.87
N PRO A 268 -19.93 -1.25 -0.38
CA PRO A 268 -20.67 -0.05 -0.75
C PRO A 268 -20.29 1.17 0.10
N VAL A 269 -19.40 1.02 1.09
CA VAL A 269 -19.06 2.05 2.07
C VAL A 269 -17.85 2.85 1.61
N LEU A 270 -17.97 4.18 1.65
CA LEU A 270 -16.86 5.11 1.51
C LEU A 270 -16.76 5.95 2.79
N LEU A 271 -15.76 5.70 3.61
CA LEU A 271 -15.41 6.50 4.79
C LEU A 271 -14.40 7.58 4.37
N TYR A 272 -14.73 8.86 4.55
CA TYR A 272 -13.88 9.96 4.09
C TYR A 272 -14.06 11.23 4.93
N HIS A 273 -13.01 12.03 4.99
CA HIS A 273 -13.08 13.38 5.55
C HIS A 273 -13.71 14.33 4.55
N GLU A 274 -14.44 15.35 4.99
CA GLU A 274 -15.11 16.30 4.07
C GLU A 274 -14.17 17.02 3.09
N MET A 275 -12.92 17.25 3.50
CA MET A 275 -11.85 17.81 2.67
C MET A 275 -11.13 16.75 1.79
N ALA A 276 -11.70 15.56 1.56
CA ALA A 276 -11.05 14.54 0.73
C ALA A 276 -11.04 14.94 -0.75
N PHE A 277 -12.17 15.39 -1.30
CA PHE A 277 -12.30 15.66 -2.73
C PHE A 277 -12.44 17.16 -2.98
N LEU A 278 -11.92 17.64 -4.12
CA LEU A 278 -12.10 19.04 -4.53
C LEU A 278 -13.57 19.35 -4.82
N ASP A 279 -14.27 18.42 -5.46
CA ASP A 279 -15.72 18.47 -5.70
C ASP A 279 -16.38 17.21 -5.12
N GLU A 280 -16.77 17.31 -3.84
CA GLU A 280 -17.39 16.21 -3.09
C GLU A 280 -18.69 15.76 -3.76
N GLU A 281 -19.59 16.69 -4.07
CA GLU A 281 -20.93 16.39 -4.59
C GLU A 281 -20.84 15.71 -5.96
N GLN A 282 -20.02 16.24 -6.87
CA GLN A 282 -19.81 15.63 -8.18
C GLN A 282 -19.21 14.22 -8.05
N THR A 283 -18.26 14.03 -7.14
CA THR A 283 -17.64 12.72 -6.92
C THR A 283 -18.67 11.70 -6.43
N LEU A 284 -19.48 12.05 -5.42
CA LEU A 284 -20.50 11.15 -4.89
C LEU A 284 -21.60 10.85 -5.91
N GLU A 285 -22.04 11.83 -6.70
CA GLU A 285 -23.05 11.60 -7.74
C GLU A 285 -22.51 10.73 -8.88
N ALA A 286 -21.25 10.94 -9.27
CA ALA A 286 -20.55 10.08 -10.24
C ALA A 286 -20.46 8.62 -9.76
N LEU A 287 -20.28 8.39 -8.47
CA LEU A 287 -20.28 7.05 -7.88
C LEU A 287 -21.70 6.46 -7.84
N ARG A 288 -22.68 7.20 -7.31
CA ARG A 288 -24.09 6.77 -7.21
C ARG A 288 -24.69 6.38 -8.55
N SER A 289 -24.39 7.14 -9.61
CA SER A 289 -24.88 6.87 -10.96
C SER A 289 -24.28 5.63 -11.62
N ARG A 290 -23.11 5.15 -11.14
CA ARG A 290 -22.40 4.00 -11.70
C ARG A 290 -22.53 2.73 -10.85
N MET A 291 -22.82 2.85 -9.56
CA MET A 291 -22.98 1.71 -8.67
C MET A 291 -24.39 1.12 -8.76
N ALA A 292 -24.48 -0.21 -8.86
CA ALA A 292 -25.75 -0.92 -8.79
C ALA A 292 -26.32 -0.94 -7.35
N THR A 293 -25.44 -1.14 -6.37
CA THR A 293 -25.76 -1.08 -4.95
C THR A 293 -25.65 0.37 -4.46
N PRO A 294 -26.62 0.87 -3.66
CA PRO A 294 -26.54 2.24 -3.14
C PRO A 294 -25.23 2.50 -2.40
N LEU A 295 -24.54 3.58 -2.78
CA LEU A 295 -23.37 4.07 -2.06
C LEU A 295 -23.75 4.46 -0.63
N ILE A 296 -22.93 4.06 0.34
CA ILE A 296 -23.03 4.43 1.75
C ILE A 296 -21.87 5.38 2.08
N PRO A 297 -22.03 6.71 1.89
CA PRO A 297 -21.01 7.67 2.30
C PRO A 297 -21.02 7.85 3.82
N VAL A 298 -19.87 7.64 4.45
CA VAL A 298 -19.62 7.95 5.86
C VAL A 298 -18.69 9.15 5.91
N ARG A 299 -19.29 10.34 5.92
CA ARG A 299 -18.59 11.63 5.88
C ARG A 299 -18.21 12.05 7.30
N VAL A 300 -16.93 12.37 7.51
CA VAL A 300 -16.43 12.97 8.75
C VAL A 300 -16.22 14.47 8.54
N PRO A 301 -16.95 15.36 9.24
CA PRO A 301 -16.81 16.80 9.08
C PRO A 301 -15.58 17.34 9.83
N SER A 302 -15.00 18.45 9.35
CA SER A 302 -13.80 19.06 9.95
C SER A 302 -14.05 19.58 11.37
N GLU A 303 -15.32 19.84 11.71
CA GLU A 303 -15.74 20.23 13.07
C GLU A 303 -15.58 19.09 14.09
N ALA A 304 -15.61 17.82 13.64
CA ALA A 304 -15.45 16.66 14.48
C ALA A 304 -14.00 16.17 14.52
N ILE A 305 -13.32 16.17 13.37
CA ILE A 305 -11.90 15.82 13.23
C ILE A 305 -11.29 16.79 12.23
N SER A 306 -10.32 17.60 12.67
CA SER A 306 -9.60 18.50 11.76
C SER A 306 -8.68 17.75 10.78
N LEU A 307 -8.26 18.41 9.70
CA LEU A 307 -7.23 17.86 8.78
C LEU A 307 -5.92 17.50 9.51
N GLU A 308 -5.51 18.29 10.49
CA GLU A 308 -4.30 18.01 11.29
C GLU A 308 -4.46 16.73 12.13
N GLU A 309 -5.62 16.52 12.73
CA GLU A 309 -5.93 15.30 13.49
C GLU A 309 -6.05 14.08 12.57
N ALA A 310 -6.67 14.23 11.39
CA ALA A 310 -6.72 13.17 10.39
C ALA A 310 -5.31 12.72 9.96
N VAL A 311 -4.43 13.67 9.65
CA VAL A 311 -3.04 13.41 9.22
C VAL A 311 -2.17 12.90 10.36
N SER A 312 -2.36 13.38 11.59
CA SER A 312 -1.51 12.95 12.72
C SER A 312 -1.91 11.59 13.30
N THR A 313 -3.20 11.23 13.22
CA THR A 313 -3.71 9.96 13.76
C THR A 313 -3.84 8.85 12.73
N TYR A 314 -3.84 9.18 11.43
CA TYR A 314 -4.02 8.20 10.35
C TYR A 314 -5.37 7.46 10.40
N LEU A 315 -6.43 8.11 10.89
CA LEU A 315 -7.78 7.50 10.97
C LEU A 315 -8.21 6.89 9.63
N PHE A 316 -8.02 7.62 8.53
CA PHE A 316 -8.44 7.15 7.20
C PHE A 316 -7.43 6.19 6.55
N ASN A 317 -6.22 6.07 7.11
CA ASN A 317 -5.27 5.02 6.75
C ASN A 317 -5.56 3.70 7.47
N SER A 318 -6.84 3.44 7.71
CA SER A 318 -7.38 2.26 8.35
C SER A 318 -7.75 1.19 7.32
N GLN A 319 -7.86 -0.06 7.76
CA GLN A 319 -8.47 -1.10 6.94
C GLN A 319 -9.94 -1.17 7.30
N LEU A 320 -10.83 -0.93 6.33
CA LEU A 320 -12.25 -1.23 6.46
C LEU A 320 -12.50 -2.63 5.90
N LEU A 321 -12.94 -3.56 6.76
CA LEU A 321 -13.02 -4.99 6.44
C LEU A 321 -14.44 -5.51 6.66
N THR A 322 -14.95 -6.35 5.76
CA THR A 322 -16.28 -6.96 5.84
C THR A 322 -16.26 -8.23 6.71
N ASN A 323 -17.07 -8.25 7.77
CA ASN A 323 -17.31 -9.44 8.59
C ASN A 323 -18.26 -10.42 7.87
N PRO A 324 -18.29 -11.71 8.26
CA PRO A 324 -19.25 -12.67 7.71
C PRO A 324 -20.73 -12.27 7.83
N GLY A 325 -21.07 -11.40 8.79
CA GLY A 325 -22.42 -10.87 9.00
C GLY A 325 -22.78 -9.67 8.13
N GLY A 326 -21.84 -9.13 7.35
CA GLY A 326 -22.02 -7.94 6.51
C GLY A 326 -21.76 -6.59 7.21
N ASP A 327 -21.64 -6.60 8.54
CA ASP A 327 -21.05 -5.48 9.29
C ASP A 327 -19.55 -5.36 8.99
N MET A 328 -18.95 -4.26 9.40
CA MET A 328 -17.56 -3.95 9.10
C MET A 328 -16.74 -3.62 10.35
N THR A 329 -15.50 -4.10 10.34
CA THR A 329 -14.48 -3.76 11.34
C THR A 329 -13.52 -2.74 10.74
N LEU A 330 -13.26 -1.66 11.48
CA LEU A 330 -12.26 -0.64 11.14
C LEU A 330 -10.96 -0.90 11.92
N VAL A 331 -9.89 -1.21 11.20
CA VAL A 331 -8.57 -1.45 11.79
C VAL A 331 -7.78 -0.14 11.80
N VAL A 332 -7.58 0.45 12.98
CA VAL A 332 -6.95 1.76 13.17
C VAL A 332 -5.60 1.64 13.87
N PRO A 333 -4.65 2.58 13.67
CA PRO A 333 -3.42 2.63 14.44
C PRO A 333 -3.69 3.09 15.89
N GLY A 334 -2.74 2.85 16.79
CA GLY A 334 -2.83 3.25 18.21
C GLY A 334 -3.03 4.75 18.42
N GLU A 335 -2.50 5.59 17.52
CA GLU A 335 -2.61 7.04 17.54
C GLU A 335 -4.06 7.53 17.48
N CYS A 336 -4.99 6.77 16.86
CA CYS A 336 -6.42 7.08 16.89
C CYS A 336 -7.03 6.92 18.29
N GLN A 337 -6.55 5.95 19.07
CA GLN A 337 -7.03 5.71 20.43
C GLN A 337 -6.38 6.67 21.44
N GLU A 338 -5.12 7.06 21.20
CA GLU A 338 -4.38 8.00 22.05
C GLU A 338 -4.90 9.45 21.93
N ASN A 339 -5.51 9.82 20.80
CA ASN A 339 -6.12 11.14 20.60
C ASN A 339 -7.60 11.15 21.03
N GLU A 340 -7.92 11.91 22.10
CA GLU A 340 -9.27 11.95 22.67
C GLU A 340 -10.36 12.47 21.71
N THR A 341 -10.05 13.47 20.88
CA THR A 341 -11.00 14.04 19.91
C THR A 341 -11.36 12.98 18.87
N VAL A 342 -10.34 12.36 18.27
CA VAL A 342 -10.50 11.33 17.24
C VAL A 342 -11.19 10.10 17.83
N TRP A 343 -10.80 9.64 19.02
CA TRP A 343 -11.43 8.49 19.66
C TRP A 343 -12.90 8.72 20.01
N ARG A 344 -13.26 9.95 20.43
CA ARG A 344 -14.67 10.33 20.65
C ARG A 344 -15.44 10.36 19.33
N ALA A 345 -14.88 10.98 18.29
CA ALA A 345 -15.51 11.02 16.97
C ALA A 345 -15.72 9.62 16.37
N ILE A 346 -14.78 8.69 16.56
CA ILE A 346 -14.95 7.28 16.18
C ILE A 346 -16.17 6.67 16.88
N GLN A 347 -16.30 6.86 18.19
CA GLN A 347 -17.44 6.33 18.95
C GLN A 347 -18.77 6.95 18.51
N ASP A 348 -18.81 8.28 18.40
CA ASP A 348 -20.05 9.02 18.19
C ASP A 348 -20.52 9.00 16.73
N LEU A 349 -19.59 9.08 15.77
CA LEU A 349 -19.92 9.17 14.34
C LEU A 349 -19.86 7.84 13.62
N LEU A 350 -18.89 6.97 13.97
CA LEU A 350 -18.70 5.70 13.27
C LEU A 350 -19.51 4.60 13.94
N LEU A 351 -19.23 4.29 15.22
CA LEU A 351 -19.86 3.18 15.93
C LEU A 351 -21.34 3.43 16.30
N ALA A 352 -21.68 4.64 16.75
CA ALA A 352 -23.06 5.02 17.03
C ALA A 352 -23.81 5.53 15.78
N GLY A 353 -23.11 5.67 14.65
CA GLY A 353 -23.67 6.12 13.39
C GLY A 353 -24.54 5.06 12.69
N HIS A 354 -25.38 5.51 11.76
CA HIS A 354 -26.20 4.62 10.94
C HIS A 354 -25.42 4.16 9.71
N ASN A 355 -24.44 3.28 9.92
CA ASN A 355 -23.58 2.76 8.87
C ASN A 355 -23.08 1.34 9.23
N PRO A 356 -22.45 0.60 8.30
CA PRO A 356 -21.99 -0.77 8.56
C PRO A 356 -20.82 -0.92 9.55
N ILE A 357 -20.12 0.16 9.96
CA ILE A 357 -18.95 0.08 10.85
C ILE A 357 -19.42 -0.23 12.28
N GLY A 358 -19.28 -1.48 12.70
CA GLY A 358 -19.74 -1.98 14.00
C GLY A 358 -18.62 -2.24 15.02
N GLU A 359 -17.38 -2.30 14.58
CA GLU A 359 -16.23 -2.66 15.43
C GLU A 359 -14.99 -1.84 15.07
N ILE A 360 -14.18 -1.51 16.09
CA ILE A 360 -12.86 -0.91 15.92
C ILE A 360 -11.80 -1.87 16.46
N LEU A 361 -10.81 -2.18 15.64
CA LEU A 361 -9.64 -2.97 16.04
C LEU A 361 -8.39 -2.10 16.03
N VAL A 362 -7.84 -1.82 17.21
CA VAL A 362 -6.62 -1.02 17.34
C VAL A 362 -5.38 -1.89 17.14
N LYS A 363 -4.41 -1.41 16.36
CA LYS A 363 -3.14 -2.10 16.10
C LYS A 363 -1.92 -1.22 16.34
N ASP A 364 -0.94 -1.79 17.03
CA ASP A 364 0.36 -1.15 17.22
C ASP A 364 1.26 -1.39 15.99
N VAL A 365 1.39 -0.36 15.17
CA VAL A 365 2.30 -0.30 14.02
C VAL A 365 3.21 0.93 14.12
N LYS A 366 3.60 1.31 15.35
CA LYS A 366 4.36 2.54 15.66
C LYS A 366 5.63 2.71 14.83
N GLN A 367 6.35 1.64 14.51
CA GLN A 367 7.56 1.72 13.69
C GLN A 367 7.25 2.15 12.24
N SER A 368 6.13 1.71 11.67
CA SER A 368 5.68 2.15 10.35
C SER A 368 5.06 3.55 10.40
N MET A 369 4.24 3.83 11.42
CA MET A 369 3.60 5.14 11.64
C MET A 369 4.61 6.28 11.74
N ARG A 370 5.76 6.06 12.37
CA ARG A 370 6.84 7.06 12.44
C ARG A 370 7.45 7.43 11.09
N ASN A 371 7.34 6.57 10.08
CA ASN A 371 7.68 6.90 8.70
C ASN A 371 6.46 7.31 7.84
N GLY A 372 5.26 7.37 8.44
CA GLY A 372 4.02 7.79 7.78
C GLY A 372 3.33 6.67 6.99
N GLY A 373 3.25 5.46 7.56
CA GLY A 373 2.37 4.41 7.05
C GLY A 373 1.61 3.72 8.16
N GLY A 374 0.29 3.78 8.10
CA GLY A 374 -0.61 3.09 9.03
C GLY A 374 -1.03 1.70 8.52
N PRO A 375 -2.10 1.12 9.09
CA PRO A 375 -2.59 -0.20 8.73
C PRO A 375 -2.86 -0.39 7.22
N ALA A 376 -3.44 0.61 6.55
CA ALA A 376 -3.78 0.52 5.12
C ALA A 376 -2.56 0.62 4.21
N CYS A 377 -1.59 1.51 4.51
CA CYS A 377 -0.39 1.64 3.69
C CYS A 377 0.38 0.31 3.59
N LEU A 378 0.37 -0.49 4.65
CA LEU A 378 1.07 -1.78 4.73
C LEU A 378 0.45 -2.88 3.86
N ARG A 379 -0.72 -2.67 3.24
CA ARG A 379 -1.47 -3.75 2.59
C ARG A 379 -2.02 -3.41 1.20
N LEU A 380 -1.78 -4.30 0.25
CA LEU A 380 -2.40 -4.31 -1.08
C LEU A 380 -3.65 -5.18 -1.04
N ARG A 381 -4.80 -4.64 -1.46
CA ARG A 381 -6.06 -5.40 -1.53
C ARG A 381 -6.17 -6.10 -2.88
N VAL A 382 -6.44 -7.39 -2.87
CA VAL A 382 -6.62 -8.19 -4.08
C VAL A 382 -7.87 -9.05 -3.91
N ALA A 383 -8.96 -8.72 -4.61
CA ALA A 383 -10.13 -9.57 -4.64
C ALA A 383 -9.89 -10.74 -5.60
N LEU A 384 -9.98 -11.96 -5.07
CA LEU A 384 -9.67 -13.20 -5.78
C LEU A 384 -10.81 -14.19 -5.61
N SER A 385 -11.20 -14.89 -6.67
CA SER A 385 -12.05 -16.08 -6.61
C SER A 385 -11.31 -17.26 -5.95
N ALA A 386 -12.04 -18.31 -5.58
CA ALA A 386 -11.43 -19.55 -5.06
C ALA A 386 -10.41 -20.16 -6.03
N GLN A 387 -10.69 -20.12 -7.34
CA GLN A 387 -9.82 -20.66 -8.38
C GLN A 387 -8.53 -19.82 -8.49
N GLU A 388 -8.66 -18.49 -8.50
CA GLU A 388 -7.50 -17.59 -8.53
C GLU A 388 -6.64 -17.73 -7.27
N ARG A 389 -7.24 -17.85 -6.08
CA ARG A 389 -6.49 -18.13 -4.85
C ARG A 389 -5.73 -19.45 -4.92
N GLY A 390 -6.32 -20.48 -5.53
CA GLY A 390 -5.68 -21.78 -5.76
C GLY A 390 -4.57 -21.74 -6.81
N ALA A 391 -4.54 -20.71 -7.67
CA ALA A 391 -3.56 -20.54 -8.74
C ALA A 391 -2.34 -19.69 -8.32
N LEU A 392 -2.30 -19.20 -7.08
CA LEU A 392 -1.15 -18.47 -6.56
C LEU A 392 0.11 -19.34 -6.55
N GLY A 393 1.24 -18.74 -6.90
CA GLY A 393 2.58 -19.28 -6.78
C GLY A 393 3.17 -19.00 -5.39
N GLY A 394 4.02 -19.92 -4.93
CA GLY A 394 4.69 -19.81 -3.65
C GLY A 394 3.78 -20.08 -2.44
N ARG A 395 4.37 -19.96 -1.25
CA ARG A 395 3.72 -20.07 0.05
C ARG A 395 3.58 -18.66 0.63
N VAL A 396 2.60 -17.93 0.12
CA VAL A 396 2.41 -16.50 0.46
C VAL A 396 1.09 -16.18 1.14
N LEU A 397 0.10 -17.09 1.09
CA LEU A 397 -1.07 -16.98 1.94
C LEU A 397 -0.68 -17.36 3.36
N LEU A 398 -1.02 -16.49 4.31
CA LEU A 398 -0.64 -16.68 5.70
C LEU A 398 -1.44 -17.83 6.31
N ASP A 399 -0.71 -18.72 6.97
CA ASP A 399 -1.22 -19.74 7.89
C ASP A 399 -0.38 -19.68 9.18
N GLU A 400 -0.78 -20.44 10.20
CA GLU A 400 -0.05 -20.49 11.48
C GLU A 400 1.42 -20.87 11.34
N SER A 401 1.73 -21.80 10.43
CA SER A 401 3.09 -22.29 10.22
C SER A 401 3.94 -21.28 9.44
N LEU A 402 3.40 -20.64 8.40
CA LEU A 402 4.10 -19.59 7.66
C LEU A 402 4.36 -18.40 8.57
N HIS A 403 3.38 -18.00 9.37
CA HIS A 403 3.56 -16.93 10.35
C HIS A 403 4.70 -17.26 11.33
N ALA A 404 4.70 -18.46 11.92
CA ALA A 404 5.74 -18.88 12.86
C ALA A 404 7.13 -18.91 12.21
N GLU A 405 7.23 -19.39 10.96
CA GLU A 405 8.48 -19.40 10.19
C GLU A 405 8.98 -17.98 9.87
N LEU A 406 8.09 -17.07 9.50
CA LEU A 406 8.43 -15.67 9.25
C LEU A 406 8.89 -14.95 10.51
N VAL A 407 8.23 -15.18 11.65
CA VAL A 407 8.67 -14.64 12.95
C VAL A 407 10.07 -15.14 13.29
N ALA A 408 10.31 -16.45 13.19
CA ALA A 408 11.63 -17.03 13.46
C ALA A 408 12.71 -16.52 12.49
N TRP A 409 12.36 -16.31 11.22
CA TRP A 409 13.24 -15.71 10.22
C TRP A 409 13.59 -14.25 10.58
N VAL A 410 12.60 -13.45 11.00
CA VAL A 410 12.82 -12.07 11.47
C VAL A 410 13.73 -12.04 12.70
N GLU A 411 13.44 -12.86 13.72
CA GLU A 411 14.23 -12.92 14.95
C GLU A 411 15.69 -13.28 14.71
N ARG A 412 15.96 -14.14 13.73
CA ARG A 412 17.31 -14.55 13.33
C ARG A 412 18.07 -13.47 12.57
N HIS A 413 17.41 -12.77 11.66
CA HIS A 413 18.09 -11.93 10.65
C HIS A 413 18.06 -10.43 10.93
N TYR A 414 17.13 -9.94 11.76
CA TYR A 414 16.92 -8.50 11.92
C TYR A 414 17.68 -7.95 13.12
N ARG A 415 18.34 -6.81 12.94
CA ARG A 415 18.88 -6.01 14.04
C ARG A 415 17.72 -5.40 14.85
N ASP A 416 17.91 -5.25 16.16
CA ASP A 416 16.96 -4.59 17.08
C ASP A 416 17.20 -3.09 17.21
N ARG A 417 18.28 -2.59 16.60
CA ARG A 417 18.61 -1.18 16.50
C ARG A 417 19.36 -0.90 15.22
N LEU A 418 18.94 0.14 14.50
CA LEU A 418 19.63 0.63 13.31
C LEU A 418 19.65 2.16 13.30
N THR A 419 20.82 2.73 13.08
CA THR A 419 21.07 4.18 13.00
C THR A 419 21.50 4.57 11.59
N PRO A 420 21.47 5.88 11.25
CA PRO A 420 21.95 6.34 9.94
C PRO A 420 23.39 5.92 9.61
N ASP A 421 24.27 5.81 10.61
CA ASP A 421 25.69 5.44 10.39
C ASP A 421 25.84 3.95 10.05
N ASP A 422 24.96 3.09 10.57
CA ASP A 422 24.97 1.66 10.29
C ASP A 422 24.64 1.36 8.82
N LEU A 423 24.02 2.29 8.09
CA LEU A 423 23.68 2.11 6.67
C LEU A 423 24.92 1.98 5.77
N ALA A 424 26.08 2.43 6.23
CA ALA A 424 27.35 2.33 5.52
C ALA A 424 28.08 1.00 5.80
N ASP A 425 27.62 0.21 6.77
CA ASP A 425 28.23 -1.05 7.19
C ASP A 425 28.07 -2.12 6.10
N PRO A 426 29.17 -2.61 5.48
CA PRO A 426 29.09 -3.69 4.50
C PRO A 426 28.49 -4.98 5.07
N GLN A 427 28.65 -5.22 6.37
CA GLN A 427 28.09 -6.41 7.03
C GLN A 427 26.55 -6.37 7.03
N LEU A 428 25.93 -5.20 7.20
CA LEU A 428 24.47 -5.05 7.09
C LEU A 428 23.96 -5.46 5.70
N ALA A 429 24.71 -5.10 4.65
CA ALA A 429 24.37 -5.50 3.29
C ALA A 429 24.47 -7.02 3.11
N GLU A 430 25.55 -7.64 3.58
CA GLU A 430 25.72 -9.10 3.53
C GLU A 430 24.63 -9.85 4.30
N GLU A 431 24.31 -9.42 5.53
CA GLU A 431 23.21 -9.95 6.35
C GLU A 431 21.87 -9.87 5.62
N THR A 432 21.58 -8.72 5.00
CA THR A 432 20.31 -8.52 4.29
C THR A 432 20.21 -9.41 3.05
N LEU A 433 21.28 -9.53 2.24
CA LEU A 433 21.26 -10.39 1.06
C LEU A 433 21.08 -11.86 1.44
N ALA A 434 21.77 -12.34 2.49
CA ALA A 434 21.59 -13.70 3.00
C ALA A 434 20.17 -13.95 3.50
N ALA A 435 19.59 -13.00 4.25
CA ALA A 435 18.23 -13.07 4.73
C ALA A 435 17.21 -13.18 3.59
N LEU A 436 17.34 -12.32 2.57
CA LEU A 436 16.46 -12.29 1.40
C LEU A 436 16.54 -13.57 0.56
N ASP A 437 17.75 -14.13 0.43
CA ASP A 437 17.95 -15.39 -0.26
C ASP A 437 17.25 -16.55 0.46
N GLU A 438 17.34 -16.60 1.79
CA GLU A 438 16.58 -17.56 2.60
C GLU A 438 15.06 -17.34 2.49
N LEU A 439 14.61 -16.08 2.48
CA LEU A 439 13.19 -15.75 2.40
C LEU A 439 12.55 -16.20 1.09
N THR A 440 13.24 -16.05 -0.05
CA THR A 440 12.71 -16.51 -1.34
C THR A 440 12.52 -18.02 -1.40
N ARG A 441 13.35 -18.79 -0.69
CA ARG A 441 13.17 -20.25 -0.51
C ARG A 441 12.01 -20.55 0.41
N LEU A 442 11.90 -19.86 1.55
CA LEU A 442 10.81 -20.00 2.51
C LEU A 442 9.45 -19.75 1.83
N LEU A 443 9.34 -18.67 1.05
CA LEU A 443 8.14 -18.31 0.31
C LEU A 443 7.96 -19.09 -1.01
N GLY A 444 8.97 -19.83 -1.48
CA GLY A 444 8.88 -20.59 -2.73
C GLY A 444 8.61 -19.75 -3.98
N ILE A 445 9.10 -18.51 -4.03
CA ILE A 445 8.85 -17.54 -5.14
C ILE A 445 10.00 -17.46 -6.16
N GLY A 446 11.06 -18.25 -5.99
CA GLY A 446 12.21 -18.29 -6.89
C GLY A 446 13.08 -17.02 -6.81
N ASN A 447 13.94 -16.82 -7.82
CA ASN A 447 14.89 -15.71 -7.85
C ASN A 447 14.21 -14.44 -8.36
N VAL A 448 13.83 -13.55 -7.44
CA VAL A 448 13.13 -12.30 -7.74
C VAL A 448 14.00 -11.06 -7.54
N TYR A 449 15.11 -11.19 -6.82
CA TYR A 449 16.01 -10.08 -6.51
C TYR A 449 17.17 -9.96 -7.50
N PRO A 450 17.62 -8.73 -7.82
CA PRO A 450 18.77 -8.53 -8.72
C PRO A 450 20.00 -9.36 -8.36
N PHE A 451 20.38 -9.44 -7.08
CA PHE A 451 21.56 -10.20 -6.65
C PHE A 451 21.47 -11.73 -6.92
N GLN A 452 20.27 -12.26 -7.14
CA GLN A 452 20.03 -13.69 -7.44
C GLN A 452 19.97 -13.98 -8.94
N LEU A 453 19.91 -12.95 -9.79
CA LEU A 453 19.67 -13.11 -11.23
C LEU A 453 20.95 -13.21 -12.08
N GLY A 454 22.13 -12.93 -11.49
CA GLY A 454 23.42 -12.98 -12.17
C GLY A 454 23.94 -11.59 -12.51
#